data_AF-A0A9D4ESA2-F1
#
_entry.id   AF-A0A9D4ESA2-F1
#
_cell.length_a   1.000
_cell.length_b   1.000
_cell.length_c   1.000
_cell.angle_alpha   90.00
_cell.angle_beta   90.00
_cell.angle_gamma   90.00
#
_symmetry.space_group_name_H-M   'P 1'
#
loop_
_entity.id
_entity.type
_entity.pdbx_description
1 polymer ?
#
loop_
_entity_poly.entity_id
_entity_poly.type
_entity_poly.pdbx_seq_one_letter_code
_entity_poly.pdbx_strand_id
1 'polypeptide(L)'
;MDGWMDGWMDGWMDGWMDGWMDGWMDGWMDGWMDGWMDGWMDGWMDGWMDGWMDGWMDGWMDGWMDGWMDGWMDGWMDGWMDGWMDGWMDGWMDGWMDGWMDDG
;
A
#
# COMPACT_ATOMS: atom_id res chain seq x y z
N MET A 1 -20.30 49.60 54.37
CA MET A 1 -20.29 48.12 54.44
C MET A 1 -20.01 47.56 53.04
N ASP A 2 -19.27 48.33 52.24
CA ASP A 2 -19.53 48.36 50.79
C ASP A 2 -18.35 47.72 50.03
N GLY A 3 -17.12 47.93 50.51
CA GLY A 3 -15.93 47.32 49.92
C GLY A 3 -15.81 45.79 50.07
N TRP A 4 -16.62 45.15 50.92
CA TRP A 4 -16.65 43.68 51.03
C TRP A 4 -17.58 43.05 49.98
N MET A 5 -18.65 43.74 49.58
CA MET A 5 -19.52 43.33 48.48
C MET A 5 -18.84 43.59 47.14
N ASP A 6 -18.20 44.74 46.99
CA ASP A 6 -17.48 45.11 45.77
C ASP A 6 -16.31 44.14 45.50
N GLY A 7 -15.45 43.87 46.49
CA GLY A 7 -14.33 42.94 46.32
C GLY A 7 -14.75 41.48 46.11
N TRP A 8 -15.94 41.08 46.55
CA TRP A 8 -16.47 39.74 46.30
C TRP A 8 -17.10 39.61 44.90
N MET A 9 -17.79 40.65 44.42
CA MET A 9 -18.29 40.69 43.05
C MET A 9 -17.15 40.75 42.03
N ASP A 10 -16.14 41.58 42.27
CA ASP A 10 -14.99 41.73 41.37
C ASP A 10 -14.19 40.42 41.31
N GLY A 11 -13.83 39.82 42.45
CA GLY A 11 -13.08 38.57 42.47
C GLY A 11 -13.83 37.37 41.88
N TRP A 12 -15.17 37.37 41.96
CA TRP A 12 -15.99 36.33 41.37
C TRP A 12 -16.19 36.53 39.86
N MET A 13 -16.40 37.77 39.40
CA MET A 13 -16.47 38.09 37.97
C MET A 13 -15.14 37.83 37.26
N ASP A 14 -14.02 38.29 37.83
CA ASP A 14 -12.70 38.09 37.25
C ASP A 14 -12.33 36.60 37.23
N GLY A 15 -12.47 35.89 38.36
CA GLY A 15 -12.13 34.47 38.42
C GLY A 15 -13.02 33.59 37.54
N TRP A 16 -14.28 33.96 37.35
CA TRP A 16 -15.19 33.23 36.47
C TRP A 16 -14.96 33.57 34.99
N MET A 17 -14.74 34.85 34.64
CA MET A 17 -14.42 35.24 33.26
C MET A 17 -13.09 34.63 32.82
N ASP A 18 -12.04 34.75 33.62
CA ASP A 18 -10.71 34.23 33.27
C ASP A 18 -10.75 32.70 33.20
N GLY A 19 -11.27 32.02 34.23
CA GLY A 19 -11.32 30.56 34.25
C GLY A 19 -12.20 29.94 33.16
N TRP A 20 -13.30 30.62 32.79
CA TRP A 20 -14.19 30.14 31.74
C TRP A 20 -13.67 30.49 30.34
N MET A 21 -13.14 31.70 30.12
CA MET A 21 -12.51 32.05 28.83
C MET A 21 -11.29 31.19 28.58
N ASP A 22 -10.37 31.08 29.53
CA ASP A 22 -9.14 30.31 29.34
C ASP A 22 -9.46 28.82 29.17
N GLY A 23 -10.29 28.24 30.04
CA GLY A 23 -10.62 26.82 29.96
C GLY A 23 -11.43 26.43 28.71
N TRP A 24 -12.33 27.30 28.24
CA TRP A 24 -13.10 27.04 27.03
C TRP A 24 -12.27 27.30 25.77
N MET A 25 -11.48 28.36 25.75
CA MET A 25 -10.68 28.75 24.60
C MET A 25 -9.52 27.77 24.41
N ASP A 26 -8.80 27.40 25.47
CA ASP A 26 -7.74 26.39 25.40
C ASP A 26 -8.33 25.01 25.08
N GLY A 27 -9.35 24.57 25.81
CA GLY A 27 -9.92 23.22 25.61
C GLY A 27 -10.59 23.00 24.25
N TRP A 28 -11.25 24.03 23.70
CA TRP A 28 -11.87 23.95 22.39
C TRP A 28 -10.83 24.11 21.26
N MET A 29 -9.89 25.04 21.42
CA MET A 29 -8.88 25.30 20.40
C MET A 29 -7.86 24.16 20.33
N ASP A 30 -7.36 23.66 21.45
CA ASP A 30 -6.46 22.50 21.50
C ASP A 30 -7.19 21.23 21.04
N GLY A 31 -8.38 20.96 21.58
CA GLY A 31 -9.10 19.73 21.24
C GLY A 31 -9.56 19.66 19.78
N TRP A 32 -9.94 20.80 19.19
CA TRP A 32 -10.31 20.86 17.78
C TRP A 32 -9.09 20.85 16.86
N MET A 33 -8.03 21.58 17.22
CA MET A 33 -6.83 21.69 16.40
C MET A 33 -6.05 20.38 16.43
N ASP A 34 -5.84 19.76 17.58
CA ASP A 34 -5.19 18.45 17.69
C ASP A 34 -6.05 17.35 17.06
N GLY A 35 -7.33 17.27 17.41
CA GLY A 35 -8.20 16.20 16.91
C GLY A 35 -8.44 16.24 15.39
N TRP A 36 -8.52 17.44 14.81
CA TRP A 36 -8.67 17.60 13.37
C TRP A 36 -7.35 17.41 12.64
N MET A 37 -6.25 17.96 13.17
CA MET A 37 -4.94 17.90 12.53
C MET A 37 -4.36 16.49 12.60
N ASP A 38 -4.43 15.81 13.75
CA ASP A 38 -3.98 14.42 13.91
C ASP A 38 -4.89 13.48 13.12
N GLY A 39 -6.22 13.58 13.27
CA GLY A 39 -7.14 12.69 12.57
C GLY A 39 -7.10 12.82 11.04
N TRP A 40 -6.85 14.02 10.53
CA TRP A 40 -6.71 14.24 9.09
C TRP A 40 -5.31 13.89 8.58
N MET A 41 -4.23 14.24 9.30
CA MET A 41 -2.88 13.82 8.92
C MET A 41 -2.75 12.31 8.95
N ASP A 42 -3.10 11.65 10.06
CA ASP A 42 -2.95 10.20 10.20
C ASP A 42 -3.84 9.46 9.21
N GLY A 43 -5.13 9.82 9.14
CA GLY A 43 -6.07 9.12 8.26
C GLY A 43 -5.76 9.29 6.77
N TRP A 44 -5.25 10.46 6.35
CA TRP A 44 -4.88 10.69 4.96
C TRP A 44 -3.50 10.10 4.63
N MET A 45 -2.54 10.25 5.53
CA MET A 45 -1.16 9.81 5.32
C MET A 45 -1.06 8.28 5.39
N ASP A 46 -1.69 7.64 6.38
CA ASP A 46 -1.74 6.17 6.50
C ASP A 46 -2.58 5.58 5.37
N GLY A 47 -3.79 6.09 5.15
CA GLY A 47 -4.68 5.55 4.12
C GLY A 47 -4.13 5.68 2.70
N TRP A 48 -3.38 6.75 2.41
CA TRP A 48 -2.75 6.96 1.12
C TRP A 48 -1.42 6.22 0.99
N MET A 49 -0.55 6.22 2.01
CA MET A 49 0.68 5.43 1.99
C MET A 49 0.38 3.95 1.91
N ASP A 50 -0.45 3.40 2.80
CA ASP A 50 -0.73 1.97 2.83
C ASP A 50 -1.47 1.55 1.56
N GLY A 51 -2.53 2.26 1.18
CA GLY A 51 -3.33 1.91 0.00
C GLY A 51 -2.55 2.01 -1.32
N TRP A 52 -1.67 3.00 -1.47
CA TRP A 52 -0.87 3.17 -2.67
C TRP A 52 0.35 2.24 -2.68
N MET A 53 1.03 2.10 -1.54
CA MET A 53 2.25 1.31 -1.43
C MET A 53 1.91 -0.18 -1.48
N ASP A 54 0.92 -0.67 -0.73
CA ASP A 54 0.50 -2.07 -0.80
C ASP A 54 -0.11 -2.39 -2.16
N GLY A 55 -1.06 -1.57 -2.64
CA GLY A 55 -1.74 -1.83 -3.91
C GLY A 55 -0.81 -1.80 -5.13
N TRP A 56 0.18 -0.91 -5.14
CA TRP A 56 1.16 -0.83 -6.21
C TRP A 56 2.23 -1.91 -6.08
N MET A 57 2.73 -2.16 -4.87
CA MET A 57 3.81 -3.11 -4.63
C MET A 57 3.30 -4.54 -4.82
N ASP A 58 2.15 -4.91 -4.26
CA ASP A 58 1.55 -6.24 -4.46
C ASP A 58 1.12 -6.43 -5.93
N GLY A 59 0.37 -5.48 -6.49
CA GLY A 59 -0.13 -5.60 -7.87
C GLY A 59 0.98 -5.64 -8.93
N TRP A 60 2.06 -4.89 -8.73
CA TRP A 60 3.19 -4.89 -9.66
C TRP A 60 4.10 -6.10 -9.43
N MET A 61 4.39 -6.46 -8.18
CA MET A 61 5.28 -7.56 -7.85
C MET A 61 4.64 -8.90 -8.18
N ASP A 62 3.37 -9.13 -7.81
CA ASP A 62 2.65 -10.35 -8.17
C ASP A 62 2.43 -10.44 -9.68
N GLY A 63 1.91 -9.37 -10.31
CA GLY A 63 1.62 -9.38 -11.73
C GLY A 63 2.86 -9.53 -12.63
N TRP A 64 3.99 -8.95 -12.24
CA TRP A 64 5.25 -9.08 -12.97
C TRP A 64 5.93 -10.41 -12.68
N MET A 65 5.94 -10.86 -11.42
CA MET A 65 6.60 -12.10 -11.03
C MET A 65 5.84 -13.31 -11.58
N ASP A 66 4.51 -13.37 -11.46
CA ASP A 66 3.69 -14.43 -12.04
C ASP A 66 3.76 -14.40 -13.57
N GLY A 67 3.54 -13.24 -14.19
CA GLY A 67 3.54 -13.14 -15.66
C GLY A 67 4.89 -13.45 -16.30
N TRP A 68 6.00 -13.08 -15.64
CA TRP A 68 7.34 -13.38 -16.14
C TRP A 68 7.75 -14.81 -15.84
N MET A 69 7.44 -15.32 -14.65
CA MET A 69 7.80 -16.67 -14.24
C MET A 69 6.99 -17.72 -15.00
N ASP A 70 5.67 -17.57 -15.10
CA ASP A 70 4.81 -18.47 -15.89
C ASP A 70 5.15 -18.36 -17.38
N GLY A 71 5.21 -17.14 -17.93
CA GLY A 71 5.48 -16.95 -19.35
C GLY A 71 6.85 -17.43 -19.81
N TRP A 72 7.88 -17.27 -18.97
CA TRP A 72 9.24 -17.75 -19.27
C TRP A 72 9.38 -19.24 -19.02
N MET A 73 8.81 -19.76 -17.93
CA MET A 73 8.92 -21.17 -17.57
C MET A 73 8.10 -22.04 -18.53
N ASP A 74 6.85 -21.67 -18.82
CA ASP A 74 6.02 -22.38 -19.81
C ASP A 74 6.62 -22.25 -21.21
N GLY A 75 6.95 -21.03 -21.65
CA GLY A 75 7.48 -20.81 -22.99
C GLY A 75 8.84 -21.49 -23.25
N TRP A 76 9.72 -21.53 -22.25
CA TRP A 76 11.02 -22.21 -22.36
C TRP A 76 10.88 -23.73 -22.24
N MET A 77 10.04 -24.20 -21.33
CA MET A 77 9.85 -25.63 -21.10
C MET A 77 9.10 -26.27 -22.28
N ASP A 78 8.02 -25.67 -22.75
CA ASP A 78 7.29 -26.12 -23.95
C ASP A 78 8.18 -26.01 -25.19
N GLY A 79 8.81 -24.86 -25.42
CA GLY A 79 9.65 -24.66 -26.61
C GLY A 79 10.88 -25.56 -26.66
N TRP A 80 11.50 -25.87 -25.52
CA TRP A 80 12.63 -26.78 -25.46
C TRP A 80 12.18 -28.25 -25.57
N MET A 81 11.09 -28.61 -24.91
CA MET A 81 10.57 -29.98 -24.91
C MET A 81 10.02 -30.35 -26.29
N ASP A 82 9.21 -29.48 -26.90
CA ASP A 82 8.70 -29.67 -28.27
C ASP A 82 9.85 -29.64 -29.28
N GLY A 83 10.74 -28.64 -29.23
CA GLY A 83 11.83 -28.52 -30.19
C GLY A 83 12.86 -29.66 -30.10
N TRP A 84 13.13 -30.18 -28.91
CA TRP A 84 14.02 -31.32 -28.73
C TRP A 84 13.36 -32.63 -29.12
N MET A 85 12.09 -32.82 -28.74
CA MET A 85 11.35 -34.05 -29.01
C MET A 85 11.04 -34.18 -30.50
N ASP A 86 10.54 -33.11 -31.14
CA ASP A 86 10.29 -33.08 -32.59
C ASP A 86 11.60 -33.18 -33.38
N GLY A 87 12.60 -32.37 -33.04
CA GLY A 87 13.88 -32.36 -33.76
C GLY A 87 14.66 -33.67 -33.65
N TRP A 88 14.60 -34.34 -32.49
CA TRP A 88 15.24 -35.64 -32.30
C TRP A 88 14.45 -36.75 -32.99
N MET A 89 13.12 -36.72 -32.91
CA MET A 89 12.26 -37.74 -33.48
C MET A 89 12.26 -37.69 -35.01
N ASP A 90 12.15 -36.48 -35.59
CA ASP A 90 12.24 -36.25 -37.04
C ASP A 90 13.64 -36.57 -37.55
N GLY A 91 14.70 -36.03 -36.92
CA GLY A 91 16.07 -36.26 -37.35
C GLY A 91 16.52 -37.72 -37.25
N TRP A 92 16.01 -38.46 -36.25
CA TRP A 92 16.28 -39.89 -36.12
C TRP A 92 15.45 -40.72 -37.10
N MET A 93 14.17 -40.41 -37.31
CA MET A 93 13.35 -41.10 -38.31
C MET A 93 13.88 -40.88 -39.73
N ASP A 94 14.18 -39.65 -40.10
CA ASP A 94 14.66 -39.30 -41.44
C ASP A 94 16.04 -39.92 -41.69
N GLY A 95 16.98 -39.78 -40.74
CA GLY A 95 18.32 -40.35 -40.89
C GLY A 95 18.34 -41.89 -40.91
N TRP A 96 17.41 -42.54 -40.22
CA TRP A 96 17.29 -44.00 -40.23
C TRP A 96 16.58 -44.51 -41.49
N MET A 97 15.56 -43.80 -41.99
CA MET A 97 14.91 -44.11 -43.27
C MET A 97 15.84 -43.91 -44.46
N ASP A 98 16.56 -42.79 -44.52
CA ASP A 98 17.49 -42.50 -45.62
C ASP A 98 18.64 -43.50 -45.65
N GLY A 99 19.23 -43.81 -44.48
CA GLY A 99 20.30 -44.81 -44.39
C GLY A 99 19.86 -46.23 -44.79
N TRP A 100 18.62 -46.62 -44.48
CA TRP A 100 18.07 -47.92 -44.90
C TRP A 100 17.71 -47.97 -46.39
N MET A 101 17.36 -46.85 -47.00
CA MET A 101 17.06 -46.78 -48.43
C MET A 101 18.32 -46.70 -49.31
N ASP A 102 19.42 -46.13 -48.80
CA ASP A 102 20.71 -46.06 -49.51
C ASP A 102 21.56 -47.35 -49.39
N ASP A 103 21.41 -48.14 -48.32
CA ASP A 103 22.10 -49.44 -48.14
C ASP A 103 21.30 -50.66 -48.68
N GLY A 104 20.20 -50.42 -49.40
CA GLY A 104 19.29 -51.43 -49.99
C GLY A 104 19.51 -51.75 -51.46
#